data_AF-A0A3A6QQ88-F1
#
_entry.id   AF-A0A3A6QQ88-F1
#
_cell.length_a   1.000
_cell.length_b   1.000
_cell.length_c   1.000
_cell.angle_alpha   90.00
_cell.angle_beta   90.00
_cell.angle_gamma   90.00
#
_symmetry.space_group_name_H-M   'P 1'
#
loop_
_entity.id
_entity.type
_entity.pdbx_description
1 polymer ?
#
loop_
_entity_poly.entity_id
_entity_poly.type
_entity_poly.pdbx_seq_one_letter_code
_entity_poly.pdbx_strand_id
1 'polypeptide(L)' 'MNTRSKRQLESLHNVREWHLSMALQAQIQGRITESEFHTRYYQLLGPAVDIDGVRDGACPVVPPQIAYEF' A
#
# COMPACT_ATOMS: atom_id res chain seq x y z
N MET A 1 1.90 4.60 23.83
CA MET A 1 3.01 3.62 23.90
C MET A 1 2.67 2.45 23.01
N ASN A 2 3.37 2.30 21.89
CA ASN A 2 3.16 1.19 20.96
C ASN A 2 3.82 -0.06 21.56
N THR A 3 3.02 -1.06 21.95
CA THR A 3 3.46 -2.28 22.63
C THR A 3 3.90 -3.39 21.67
N ARG A 4 4.01 -3.10 20.36
CA ARG A 4 4.39 -4.09 19.35
C ARG A 4 5.87 -4.46 19.48
N SER A 5 6.13 -5.75 19.49
CA SER A 5 7.49 -6.28 19.40
C SER A 5 8.10 -5.98 18.03
N LYS A 6 9.43 -5.88 17.97
CA LYS A 6 10.20 -5.69 16.72
C LYS A 6 9.79 -6.70 15.64
N ARG A 7 9.61 -7.96 16.02
CA ARG A 7 9.20 -9.04 15.11
C ARG A 7 7.81 -8.82 14.50
N GLN A 8 6.87 -8.25 15.26
CA GLN A 8 5.53 -7.95 14.73
C GLN A 8 5.57 -6.81 13.70
N LEU A 9 6.41 -5.81 13.94
CA LEU A 9 6.60 -4.69 13.02
C LEU A 9 7.28 -5.14 11.73
N GLU A 10 8.32 -5.96 11.84
CA GLU A 10 9.00 -6.57 10.71
C GLU A 10 8.05 -7.47 9.89
N SER A 11 7.20 -8.26 10.57
CA SER A 11 6.17 -9.04 9.90
C SER A 11 5.17 -8.15 9.14
N LEU A 12 4.72 -7.04 9.73
CA LEU A 12 3.81 -6.10 9.07
C LEU A 12 4.48 -5.41 7.87
N HIS A 13 5.76 -5.07 8.00
CA HIS A 13 6.55 -4.49 6.91
C HIS A 13 6.67 -5.48 5.74
N ASN A 14 6.97 -6.74 6.01
CA ASN A 14 7.07 -7.77 4.98
C ASN A 14 5.74 -8.00 4.25
N VAL A 15 4.62 -8.00 4.97
CA VAL A 15 3.28 -8.11 4.36
C VAL A 15 2.97 -6.90 3.49
N ARG A 16 3.34 -5.69 3.93
CA ARG A 16 3.17 -4.46 3.16
C ARG A 16 3.94 -4.52 1.83
N GLU A 17 5.24 -4.84 1.89
CA GLU A 17 6.08 -4.96 0.68
C GLU A 17 5.60 -6.06 -0.27
N TRP A 18 5.06 -7.16 0.28
CA TRP A 18 4.43 -8.20 -0.52
C TRP A 18 3.21 -7.67 -1.29
N HIS A 19 2.33 -6.91 -0.64
CA HIS A 19 1.19 -6.27 -1.33
C HIS A 19 1.65 -5.32 -2.44
N LEU A 20 2.69 -4.52 -2.23
CA LEU A 20 3.23 -3.66 -3.29
C LEU A 20 3.72 -4.47 -4.50
N SER A 21 4.49 -5.52 -4.24
CA SER A 21 5.04 -6.40 -5.29
C SER A 21 3.92 -7.04 -6.12
N MET A 22 2.88 -7.54 -5.46
CA MET A 22 1.70 -8.12 -6.12
C MET A 22 0.93 -7.07 -6.93
N ALA A 23 0.77 -5.85 -6.41
CA ALA A 23 0.07 -4.78 -7.12
C ALA A 23 0.77 -4.41 -8.44
N LEU A 24 2.11 -4.30 -8.41
CA LEU A 24 2.93 -3.99 -9.58
C LEU A 24 2.89 -5.14 -10.60
N GLN A 25 3.01 -6.38 -10.14
CA GLN A 25 2.91 -7.54 -11.01
C GLN A 25 1.54 -7.64 -11.69
N ALA A 26 0.45 -7.43 -10.95
CA ALA A 26 -0.90 -7.41 -11.48
C ALA A 26 -1.10 -6.27 -12.50
N GLN A 27 -0.51 -5.09 -12.26
CA GLN A 27 -0.55 -3.96 -13.19
C GLN A 27 0.14 -4.29 -14.52
N ILE A 28 1.35 -4.88 -14.47
CA ILE A 28 2.09 -5.32 -15.67
C ILE A 28 1.28 -6.37 -16.46
N GLN A 29 0.53 -7.22 -15.75
CA GLN A 29 -0.28 -8.29 -16.34
C GLN A 29 -1.70 -7.83 -16.72
N GLY A 30 -2.02 -6.54 -16.62
CA GLY A 30 -3.33 -5.99 -16.97
C GLY A 30 -4.48 -6.40 -16.04
N ARG A 31 -4.19 -6.97 -14.87
CA ARG A 31 -5.20 -7.38 -13.88
C ARG A 31 -5.54 -6.22 -12.94
N ILE A 32 -6.33 -5.27 -13.46
CA ILE A 32 -6.62 -3.99 -12.80
C ILE A 32 -7.25 -4.18 -11.41
N THR A 33 -8.29 -4.99 -11.27
CA THR A 33 -8.97 -5.21 -9.97
C THR A 33 -8.04 -5.80 -8.91
N GLU A 34 -7.16 -6.72 -9.30
CA GLU A 34 -6.17 -7.33 -8.40
C GLU A 34 -5.10 -6.31 -7.99
N SER A 35 -4.62 -5.51 -8.96
CA SER A 35 -3.70 -4.42 -8.67
C SER A 35 -4.28 -3.44 -7.66
N GLU A 36 -5.52 -2.97 -7.89
CA GLU A 36 -6.22 -2.06 -6.98
C GLU A 36 -6.43 -2.66 -5.59
N PHE A 37 -6.80 -3.95 -5.51
CA PHE A 37 -6.94 -4.66 -4.24
C PHE A 37 -5.63 -4.60 -3.45
N HIS A 38 -4.53 -5.00 -4.07
CA HIS A 38 -3.24 -5.02 -3.40
C HIS A 38 -2.73 -3.62 -3.03
N THR A 39 -2.96 -2.61 -3.87
CA THR A 39 -2.60 -1.22 -3.56
C THR A 39 -3.34 -0.67 -2.34
N ARG A 40 -4.64 -0.98 -2.19
CA ARG A 40 -5.41 -0.54 -1.01
C ARG A 40 -4.86 -1.14 0.28
N TYR A 41 -4.47 -2.41 0.27
CA TYR A 41 -3.86 -3.06 1.44
C TYR A 41 -2.46 -2.52 1.75
N TYR A 42 -1.64 -2.22 0.75
CA TYR A 42 -0.35 -1.55 0.94
C TYR A 42 -0.50 -0.21 1.67
N GLN A 43 -1.48 0.61 1.25
CA GLN A 43 -1.78 1.90 1.87
C GLN A 43 -2.29 1.75 3.31
N LEU A 44 -3.20 0.79 3.54
CA LEU A 44 -3.76 0.51 4.85
C LEU A 44 -2.69 0.11 5.88
N LEU A 45 -1.66 -0.62 5.43
CA LEU A 45 -0.58 -1.08 6.30
C LEU A 45 0.45 0.00 6.62
N GLY A 46 0.56 1.08 5.84
CA GLY A 46 1.50 2.19 6.08
C GLY A 46 1.44 2.73 7.52
N PRO A 47 0.28 3.20 8.00
CA PRO A 47 0.12 3.66 9.38
C PRO A 47 0.39 2.58 10.45
N ALA A 48 0.32 1.29 10.10
CA ALA A 48 0.56 0.21 11.05
C ALA A 48 2.05 -0.10 11.23
N VAL A 49 2.90 0.25 10.24
CA VAL A 49 4.35 0.05 10.24
C VAL A 49 5.13 1.33 10.59
N ASP A 50 4.58 2.51 10.29
CA ASP A 50 5.18 3.81 10.63
C ASP A 50 4.79 4.19 12.07
N ILE A 51 5.64 3.80 13.02
CA ILE A 51 5.42 4.01 14.47
C ILE A 51 5.71 5.46 14.89
N ASP A 52 6.51 6.17 14.09
CA ASP A 52 6.82 7.57 14.30
C ASP A 52 5.88 8.41 13.42
N GLY A 53 4.73 8.76 13.98
CA GLY A 53 3.72 9.59 13.35
C GLY A 53 4.18 11.04 13.10
N VAL A 54 5.17 11.24 12.23
CA VAL A 54 5.38 12.53 11.57
C VAL A 54 4.47 12.55 10.36
N ARG A 55 3.34 13.24 10.54
CA ARG A 55 2.41 13.63 9.49
C ARG A 55 3.11 14.60 8.54
N ASP A 56 3.95 14.11 7.65
CA ASP A 56 4.40 14.91 6.52
C ASP A 56 3.66 14.51 5.26
N GLY A 57 2.70 15.37 4.92
CA GLY A 57 2.37 15.67 3.54
C GLY A 57 1.44 14.68 2.88
N ALA A 58 0.20 15.13 2.69
CA ALA A 58 -0.69 14.65 1.65
C ALA A 58 0.08 14.40 0.34
N CYS A 59 0.30 13.14 -0.02
CA CYS A 59 0.41 12.79 -1.43
C CYS A 59 -1.03 12.75 -1.96
N PRO A 60 -1.41 13.64 -2.89
CA PRO A 60 -2.75 13.64 -3.43
C PRO A 60 -3.00 12.28 -4.08
N VAL A 61 -4.07 11.64 -3.64
CA VAL A 61 -4.70 10.55 -4.38
C VAL A 61 -5.09 11.16 -5.72
N VAL A 62 -4.25 10.96 -6.74
CA VAL A 62 -4.70 11.03 -8.12
C VAL A 62 -5.24 9.62 -8.39
N PRO A 63 -6.56 9.38 -8.31
CA PRO A 63 -7.09 8.17 -8.91
C PRO A 63 -6.69 8.20 -10.39
N PRO A 64 -6.32 7.06 -11.01
CA PRO A 64 -6.20 7.03 -12.45
C PRO A 64 -7.56 7.47 -13.00
N GLN A 65 -7.62 8.70 -13.52
CA GLN A 65 -8.76 9.12 -14.31
C GLN A 65 -8.70 8.25 -15.55
N ILE A 66 -9.43 7.14 -15.53
CA ILE A 66 -9.76 6.40 -16.75
C ILE A 66 -10.73 7.32 -17.49
N ALA A 67 -10.14 8.30 -18.16
CA ALA A 67 -10.76 9.13 -19.19
C ALA A 67 -10.01 8.82 -20.47
N TYR A 68 -10.33 7.67 -21.06
CA TYR A 68 -10.34 7.55 -22.50
C TYR A 68 -11.74 7.05 -22.85
N GLU A 69 -12.62 8.02 -23.05
CA GLU A 69 -13.85 7.88 -23.81
C GLU A 69 -13.49 7.49 -25.26
N PHE A 70 -14.18 6.46 -25.77
CA PHE A 70 -14.32 5.99 -27.16
C PHE A 70 -13.06 5.64 -27.98
#